data_AF-A0A1I1HDX2-F1
#
_entry.id   AF-A0A1I1HDX2-F1
#
_cell.length_a   1.000
_cell.length_b   1.000
_cell.length_c   1.000
_cell.angle_alpha   90.00
_cell.angle_beta   90.00
_cell.angle_gamma   90.00
#
_symmetry.space_group_name_H-M   'P 1'
#
loop_
_entity.id
_entity.type
_entity.pdbx_description
1 polymer ?
#
loop_
_entity_poly.entity_id
_entity_poly.type
_entity_poly.pdbx_seq_one_letter_code
_entity_poly.pdbx_strand_id
1 'polypeptide(L)'
;MELTSEEKKILSGISFDAEGIESGELNEADEKLLMEMRATLAYLKEKYPEYNFEITGCEPKSGTARDYDEWYYKALEIVRESAFIAMAVEKDGQIEIRDDFYGEIIREEVTDKIRSILGPSIPVVKIDVSFWEYLGKEYSGELNADKVLKGKISAGNDIKIFLDGSGILGTEYENVVKKIEESFKKAGVIGDVYVVILKDKDSDFTKDRLYSESIYI
;
A
#
# COMPACT_ATOMS: atom_id res chain seq x y z
N MET A 1 -4.03 22.90 -25.80
CA MET A 1 -4.28 22.85 -24.34
C MET A 1 -3.03 23.38 -23.64
N GLU A 2 -3.11 24.11 -22.54
CA GLU A 2 -1.88 24.55 -21.85
C GLU A 2 -1.37 23.44 -20.91
N LEU A 3 -0.09 23.09 -21.06
CA LEU A 3 0.64 22.09 -20.28
C LEU A 3 1.58 22.78 -19.30
N THR A 4 1.59 22.33 -18.06
CA THR A 4 2.62 22.71 -17.08
C THR A 4 3.96 22.05 -17.40
N SER A 5 5.05 22.57 -16.84
CA SER A 5 6.38 21.98 -17.02
C SER A 5 6.46 20.54 -16.49
N GLU A 6 5.77 20.25 -15.40
CA GLU A 6 5.67 18.92 -14.81
C GLU A 6 4.89 17.96 -15.72
N GLU A 7 3.75 18.40 -16.26
CA GLU A 7 2.95 17.60 -17.18
C GLU A 7 3.72 17.25 -18.45
N LYS A 8 4.45 18.22 -19.03
CA LYS A 8 5.35 17.97 -20.16
C LYS A 8 6.38 16.90 -19.82
N LYS A 9 7.07 17.06 -18.68
CA LYS A 9 8.11 16.12 -18.23
C LYS A 9 7.58 14.70 -18.10
N ILE A 10 6.39 14.52 -17.52
CA ILE A 10 5.77 13.20 -17.33
C ILE A 10 5.37 12.62 -18.68
N LEU A 11 4.64 13.36 -19.51
CA LEU A 11 4.19 12.90 -20.83
C LEU A 11 5.38 12.55 -21.75
N SER A 12 6.44 13.36 -21.76
CA SER A 12 7.66 13.06 -22.53
C SER A 12 8.40 11.80 -22.04
N GLY A 13 8.16 11.36 -20.80
CA GLY A 13 8.68 10.09 -20.29
C GLY A 13 7.86 8.87 -20.71
N ILE A 14 6.65 9.08 -21.22
CA ILE A 14 5.67 8.02 -21.55
C ILE A 14 5.50 7.89 -23.08
N SER A 15 5.39 9.02 -23.76
CA SER A 15 5.06 9.12 -25.18
C SER A 15 6.29 9.38 -26.05
N PHE A 16 6.20 8.95 -27.30
CA PHE A 16 7.23 9.18 -28.32
C PHE A 16 7.02 10.50 -29.09
N ASP A 17 5.94 11.24 -28.82
CA ASP A 17 5.59 12.50 -29.50
C ASP A 17 6.16 13.74 -28.79
N ALA A 18 7.49 13.81 -28.71
CA ALA A 18 8.17 14.87 -27.98
C ALA A 18 7.89 16.27 -28.55
N GLU A 19 7.74 16.40 -29.87
CA GLU A 19 7.46 17.68 -30.53
C GLU A 19 6.04 18.17 -30.22
N GLY A 20 5.03 17.29 -30.30
CA GLY A 20 3.65 17.62 -29.94
C GLY A 20 3.49 17.98 -28.46
N ILE A 21 4.22 17.31 -27.57
CA ILE A 21 4.21 17.62 -26.13
C ILE A 21 4.85 18.99 -25.84
N GLU A 22 5.97 19.31 -26.50
CA GLU A 22 6.63 20.59 -26.27
C GLU A 22 5.81 21.76 -26.81
N SER A 23 5.17 21.61 -27.97
CA SER A 23 4.30 22.62 -28.57
C SER A 23 2.91 22.72 -27.93
N GLY A 24 2.48 21.68 -27.20
CA GLY A 24 1.13 21.57 -26.64
C GLY A 24 0.07 21.10 -27.64
N GLU A 25 0.51 20.60 -28.81
CA GLU A 25 -0.31 19.96 -29.85
C GLU A 25 -0.32 18.44 -29.64
N LEU A 26 -0.97 18.00 -28.56
CA LEU A 26 -1.04 16.59 -28.19
C LEU A 26 -1.87 15.77 -29.20
N ASN A 27 -1.44 14.54 -29.45
CA ASN A 27 -2.27 13.55 -30.13
C ASN A 27 -3.34 12.96 -29.17
N GLU A 28 -4.31 12.23 -29.72
CA GLU A 28 -5.44 11.69 -28.93
C GLU A 28 -5.02 10.81 -27.74
N ALA A 29 -3.93 10.04 -27.89
CA ALA A 29 -3.44 9.18 -26.80
C ALA A 29 -2.84 10.02 -25.67
N ASP A 30 -2.05 11.04 -26.02
CA ASP A 30 -1.44 11.95 -25.04
C ASP A 30 -2.48 12.85 -24.36
N GLU A 31 -3.53 13.26 -25.07
CA GLU A 31 -4.67 13.96 -24.48
C GLU A 31 -5.38 13.09 -23.43
N LYS A 32 -5.59 11.80 -23.71
CA LYS A 32 -6.19 10.85 -22.76
C LYS A 32 -5.32 10.66 -21.52
N LEU A 33 -4.02 10.45 -21.70
CA LEU A 33 -3.07 10.33 -20.58
C LEU A 33 -3.05 11.60 -19.72
N LEU A 34 -3.07 12.78 -20.35
CA LEU A 34 -3.12 14.05 -19.61
C LEU A 34 -4.42 14.21 -18.82
N MET A 35 -5.56 13.90 -19.43
CA MET A 35 -6.86 13.95 -18.76
C MET A 35 -6.89 13.00 -17.56
N GLU A 36 -6.36 11.79 -17.71
CA GLU A 36 -6.28 10.80 -16.65
C GLU A 36 -5.30 11.21 -15.54
N MET A 37 -4.11 11.72 -15.89
CA MET A 37 -3.14 12.26 -14.92
C MET A 37 -3.77 13.36 -14.03
N ARG A 38 -4.47 14.31 -14.66
CA ARG A 38 -5.16 15.40 -13.95
C ARG A 38 -6.29 14.87 -13.08
N ALA A 39 -7.05 13.88 -13.56
CA ALA A 39 -8.09 13.22 -12.79
C ALA A 39 -7.53 12.47 -11.57
N THR A 40 -6.41 11.75 -11.72
CA THR A 40 -5.71 11.08 -10.62
C THR A 40 -5.24 12.07 -9.56
N LEU A 41 -4.62 13.18 -9.97
CA LEU A 41 -4.19 14.19 -9.02
C LEU A 41 -5.37 14.85 -8.28
N ALA A 42 -6.47 15.13 -9.00
CA ALA A 42 -7.68 15.67 -8.39
C ALA A 42 -8.32 14.69 -7.40
N TYR A 43 -8.39 13.40 -7.78
CA TYR A 43 -8.88 12.32 -6.94
C TYR A 43 -8.10 12.22 -5.63
N LEU A 44 -6.77 12.22 -5.67
CA LEU A 44 -5.92 12.08 -4.47
C LEU A 44 -6.14 13.25 -3.52
N LYS A 45 -6.20 14.48 -4.05
CA LYS A 45 -6.48 15.70 -3.27
C LYS A 45 -7.86 15.70 -2.64
N GLU A 46 -8.87 15.19 -3.34
CA GLU A 46 -10.23 15.09 -2.83
C GLU A 46 -10.33 14.04 -1.71
N LYS A 47 -9.70 12.87 -1.91
CA LYS A 47 -9.74 11.75 -0.97
C LYS A 47 -8.90 11.98 0.28
N TYR A 48 -7.77 12.68 0.14
CA TYR A 48 -6.81 12.95 1.21
C TYR A 48 -6.47 14.45 1.28
N PRO A 49 -7.41 15.30 1.74
CA PRO A 49 -7.28 16.76 1.69
C PRO A 49 -6.15 17.34 2.56
N GLU A 50 -5.59 16.54 3.47
CA GLU A 50 -4.49 16.93 4.35
C GLU A 50 -3.09 16.75 3.71
N TYR A 51 -3.02 16.17 2.51
CA TYR A 51 -1.77 15.81 1.84
C TYR A 51 -1.62 16.49 0.49
N ASN A 52 -0.38 16.75 0.11
CA ASN A 52 -0.04 17.25 -1.21
C ASN A 52 0.60 16.14 -2.03
N PHE A 53 0.09 15.96 -3.25
CA PHE A 53 0.54 14.89 -4.14
C PHE A 53 1.22 15.45 -5.37
N GLU A 54 2.23 14.72 -5.84
CA GLU A 54 2.91 14.93 -7.11
C GLU A 54 2.90 13.62 -7.90
N ILE A 55 2.31 13.66 -9.10
CA ILE A 55 2.45 12.56 -10.06
C ILE A 55 3.88 12.60 -10.60
N THR A 56 4.53 11.44 -10.65
CA THR A 56 5.94 11.30 -11.03
C THR A 56 6.16 10.46 -12.28
N GLY A 57 5.14 9.72 -12.72
CA GLY A 57 5.20 8.89 -13.92
C GLY A 57 3.93 8.06 -14.12
N CYS A 58 3.91 7.32 -15.22
CA CYS A 58 2.86 6.36 -15.54
C CYS A 58 3.47 5.14 -16.23
N GLU A 59 2.93 3.97 -15.91
CA GLU A 59 3.03 2.78 -16.74
C GLU A 59 1.70 2.59 -17.48
N PRO A 60 1.63 2.91 -18.78
CA PRO A 60 0.40 2.76 -19.53
C PRO A 60 0.00 1.30 -19.67
N LYS A 61 -1.32 1.05 -19.74
CA LYS A 61 -1.90 -0.27 -20.04
C LYS A 61 -1.59 -0.75 -21.44
N SER A 62 -1.36 0.18 -22.37
CA SER A 62 -1.09 -0.11 -23.77
C SER A 62 0.09 -1.08 -23.91
N GLY A 63 -0.14 -2.20 -24.62
CA GLY A 63 0.87 -3.26 -24.79
C GLY A 63 1.03 -4.21 -23.61
N THR A 64 0.17 -4.12 -22.57
CA THR A 64 0.15 -5.02 -21.42
C THR A 64 -1.16 -5.83 -21.37
N ALA A 65 -1.25 -6.80 -20.45
CA ALA A 65 -2.48 -7.53 -20.18
C ALA A 65 -3.43 -6.81 -19.20
N ARG A 66 -3.02 -5.68 -18.63
CA ARG A 66 -3.81 -4.88 -17.70
C ARG A 66 -4.85 -4.05 -18.45
N ASP A 67 -5.99 -3.79 -17.82
CA ASP A 67 -7.03 -2.89 -18.31
C ASP A 67 -6.99 -1.49 -17.68
N TYR A 68 -5.97 -1.23 -16.85
CA TYR A 68 -5.74 0.03 -16.15
C TYR A 68 -4.32 0.56 -16.37
N ASP A 69 -4.21 1.88 -16.35
CA ASP A 69 -2.94 2.60 -16.32
C ASP A 69 -2.47 2.73 -14.86
N GLU A 70 -1.17 2.57 -14.60
CA GLU A 70 -0.58 2.74 -13.27
C GLU A 70 0.11 4.08 -13.14
N TRP A 71 -0.44 4.97 -12.33
CA TRP A 71 0.13 6.28 -12.04
C TRP A 71 1.00 6.24 -10.79
N TYR A 72 2.28 6.58 -10.94
CA TYR A 72 3.21 6.68 -9.83
C TYR A 72 3.17 8.07 -9.22
N TYR A 73 3.04 8.18 -7.91
CA TYR A 73 3.00 9.46 -7.22
C TYR A 73 3.73 9.44 -5.88
N LYS A 74 3.94 10.65 -5.35
CA LYS A 74 4.49 10.88 -4.02
C LYS A 74 3.54 11.76 -3.23
N ALA A 75 3.45 11.52 -1.93
CA ALA A 75 2.94 12.49 -0.97
C ALA A 75 4.13 13.31 -0.46
N LEU A 76 4.09 14.63 -0.60
CA LEU A 76 5.23 15.51 -0.33
C LEU A 76 5.62 15.53 1.14
N GLU A 77 4.69 15.19 2.03
CA GLU A 77 4.88 15.10 3.47
C GLU A 77 5.58 13.82 3.91
N ILE A 78 5.72 12.83 3.03
CA ILE A 78 6.21 11.48 3.37
C ILE A 78 7.51 11.19 2.63
N VAL A 79 8.57 10.90 3.39
CA VAL A 79 9.88 10.50 2.85
C VAL A 79 9.93 8.98 2.71
N ARG A 80 9.82 8.50 1.47
CA ARG A 80 9.98 7.07 1.10
C ARG A 80 10.77 6.91 -0.19
N GLU A 81 11.42 5.75 -0.35
CA GLU A 81 12.24 5.45 -1.53
C GLU A 81 11.39 5.09 -2.76
N SER A 82 10.33 4.32 -2.57
CA SER A 82 9.43 3.89 -3.65
C SER A 82 8.31 4.90 -3.91
N ALA A 83 7.71 4.92 -5.10
CA ALA A 83 6.48 5.68 -5.35
C ALA A 83 5.24 4.93 -4.82
N PHE A 84 4.18 5.66 -4.46
CA PHE A 84 2.83 5.12 -4.34
C PHE A 84 2.23 4.91 -5.74
N ILE A 85 1.18 4.09 -5.84
CA ILE A 85 0.56 3.72 -7.11
C ILE A 85 -0.95 3.97 -7.06
N ALA A 86 -1.47 4.60 -8.11
CA ALA A 86 -2.90 4.73 -8.36
C ALA A 86 -3.23 4.04 -9.69
N MET A 87 -4.25 3.17 -9.67
CA MET A 87 -4.78 2.55 -10.87
C MET A 87 -5.91 3.41 -11.42
N ALA A 88 -5.89 3.69 -12.71
CA ALA A 88 -6.97 4.38 -13.42
C ALA A 88 -7.58 3.47 -14.49
N VAL A 89 -8.89 3.27 -14.43
CA VAL A 89 -9.65 2.48 -15.40
C VAL A 89 -10.72 3.36 -16.03
N GLU A 90 -10.79 3.37 -17.36
CA GLU A 90 -11.91 3.99 -18.07
C GLU A 90 -13.07 2.98 -18.18
N LYS A 91 -14.22 3.29 -17.57
CA LYS A 91 -15.45 2.51 -17.67
C LYS A 91 -16.62 3.43 -17.97
N ASP A 92 -17.41 3.09 -18.99
CA ASP A 92 -18.61 3.84 -19.39
C ASP A 92 -18.39 5.35 -19.58
N GLY A 93 -17.19 5.74 -20.06
CA GLY A 93 -16.80 7.14 -20.25
C GLY A 93 -16.45 7.89 -18.97
N GLN A 94 -16.27 7.19 -17.85
CA GLN A 94 -15.78 7.72 -16.58
C GLN A 94 -14.46 7.07 -16.18
N ILE A 95 -13.62 7.82 -15.48
CA ILE A 95 -12.34 7.33 -14.94
C ILE A 95 -12.57 6.89 -13.50
N GLU A 96 -12.50 5.58 -13.24
CA GLU A 96 -12.46 5.00 -11.91
C GLU A 96 -11.01 4.93 -11.41
N ILE A 97 -10.76 5.51 -10.23
CA ILE A 97 -9.40 5.60 -9.67
C ILE A 97 -9.36 4.93 -8.30
N ARG A 98 -8.32 4.12 -8.08
CA ARG A 98 -8.03 3.46 -6.81
C ARG A 98 -6.56 3.62 -6.47
N ASP A 99 -6.23 3.71 -5.18
CA ASP A 99 -4.86 3.98 -4.73
C ASP A 99 -4.44 3.09 -3.55
N ASP A 100 -3.13 3.04 -3.30
CA ASP A 100 -2.48 2.36 -2.17
C ASP A 100 -2.13 3.29 -1.00
N PHE A 101 -2.41 4.60 -1.09
CA PHE A 101 -2.02 5.59 -0.08
C PHE A 101 -2.74 5.39 1.26
N TYR A 102 -3.97 4.88 1.24
CA TYR A 102 -4.72 4.57 2.47
C TYR A 102 -3.92 3.72 3.46
N GLY A 103 -3.03 2.86 2.96
CA GLY A 103 -2.17 2.02 3.76
C GLY A 103 -1.26 2.85 4.66
N GLU A 104 -0.77 3.99 4.17
CA GLU A 104 0.04 4.92 4.94
C GLU A 104 -0.75 5.55 6.09
N ILE A 105 -2.01 5.90 5.84
CA ILE A 105 -2.89 6.55 6.83
C ILE A 105 -3.24 5.62 7.99
N ILE A 106 -3.44 4.33 7.70
CA ILE A 106 -4.00 3.38 8.68
C ILE A 106 -2.96 2.46 9.32
N ARG A 107 -1.71 2.43 8.80
CA ARG A 107 -0.67 1.47 9.21
C ARG A 107 -0.42 1.48 10.71
N GLU A 108 -0.30 2.65 11.32
CA GLU A 108 -0.02 2.79 12.75
C GLU A 108 -1.19 2.28 13.59
N GLU A 109 -2.43 2.68 13.28
CA GLU A 109 -3.62 2.20 14.00
C GLU A 109 -3.80 0.68 13.88
N VAL A 110 -3.52 0.11 12.71
CA VAL A 110 -3.52 -1.35 12.50
C VAL A 110 -2.43 -2.02 13.34
N THR A 111 -1.21 -1.48 13.32
CA THR A 111 -0.08 -1.99 14.09
C THR A 111 -0.38 -2.01 15.59
N ASP A 112 -0.95 -0.93 16.13
CA ASP A 112 -1.32 -0.82 17.53
C ASP A 112 -2.42 -1.79 17.92
N LYS A 113 -3.42 -1.99 17.06
CA LYS A 113 -4.45 -3.01 17.28
C LYS A 113 -3.87 -4.41 17.31
N ILE A 114 -2.96 -4.73 16.40
CA ILE A 114 -2.27 -6.04 16.40
C ILE A 114 -1.49 -6.21 17.71
N ARG A 115 -0.71 -5.21 18.15
CA ARG A 115 -0.01 -5.25 19.44
C ARG A 115 -0.97 -5.48 20.60
N SER A 116 -2.12 -4.80 20.60
CA SER A 116 -3.15 -4.98 21.62
C SER A 116 -3.76 -6.39 21.62
N ILE A 117 -3.94 -7.01 20.46
CA ILE A 117 -4.48 -8.38 20.33
C ILE A 117 -3.48 -9.39 20.88
N LEU A 118 -2.19 -9.24 20.56
CA LEU A 118 -1.12 -10.13 21.00
C LEU A 118 -0.83 -9.98 22.50
N GLY A 119 -0.98 -8.77 23.03
CA GLY A 119 -0.75 -8.47 24.44
C GLY A 119 0.72 -8.58 24.87
N PRO A 120 1.03 -8.27 26.15
CA PRO A 120 2.41 -8.21 26.65
C PRO A 120 3.07 -9.57 26.83
N SER A 121 2.32 -10.67 26.77
CA SER A 121 2.86 -12.03 26.91
C SER A 121 3.59 -12.52 25.66
N ILE A 122 3.39 -11.87 24.52
CA ILE A 122 4.10 -12.17 23.28
C ILE A 122 5.24 -11.15 23.13
N PRO A 123 6.51 -11.59 23.08
CA PRO A 123 7.65 -10.67 23.07
C PRO A 123 7.87 -10.10 21.67
N VAL A 124 6.97 -9.21 21.25
CA VAL A 124 7.00 -8.57 19.92
C VAL A 124 8.10 -7.51 19.86
N VAL A 125 9.04 -7.69 18.94
CA VAL A 125 10.08 -6.72 18.59
C VAL A 125 9.52 -5.70 17.60
N LYS A 126 8.95 -6.18 16.50
CA LYS A 126 8.46 -5.35 15.40
C LYS A 126 7.25 -5.98 14.74
N ILE A 127 6.37 -5.13 14.23
CA ILE A 127 5.28 -5.53 13.35
C ILE A 127 5.42 -4.66 12.09
N ASP A 128 5.50 -5.30 10.95
CA ASP A 128 5.41 -4.66 9.64
C ASP A 128 4.05 -5.01 9.05
N VAL A 129 3.32 -3.98 8.60
CA VAL A 129 2.00 -4.13 7.98
C VAL A 129 2.05 -3.53 6.59
N SER A 130 1.67 -4.34 5.61
CA SER A 130 1.47 -3.98 4.22
C SER A 130 0.06 -4.34 3.76
N PHE A 131 -0.33 -3.74 2.64
CA PHE A 131 -1.63 -3.94 2.01
C PHE A 131 -1.39 -4.13 0.52
N TRP A 132 -2.07 -5.10 -0.11
CA TRP A 132 -1.90 -5.37 -1.54
C TRP A 132 -3.06 -4.90 -2.42
N GLU A 133 -4.16 -4.42 -1.83
CA GLU A 133 -5.31 -3.92 -2.58
C GLU A 133 -5.22 -2.41 -2.82
N TYR A 134 -5.86 -1.95 -3.90
CA TYR A 134 -6.08 -0.54 -4.18
C TYR A 134 -7.52 -0.18 -3.85
N LEU A 135 -7.73 0.88 -3.06
CA LEU A 135 -9.06 1.29 -2.60
C LEU A 135 -9.56 2.54 -3.33
N GLY A 136 -10.85 2.56 -3.70
CA GLY A 136 -11.47 3.68 -4.41
C GLY A 136 -12.05 4.78 -3.50
N LYS A 137 -12.86 5.66 -4.08
CA LYS A 137 -13.53 6.77 -3.36
C LYS A 137 -14.53 6.29 -2.31
N GLU A 138 -15.04 5.07 -2.44
CA GLU A 138 -16.00 4.45 -1.53
C GLU A 138 -15.47 4.31 -0.08
N TYR A 139 -14.16 4.49 0.13
CA TYR A 139 -13.52 4.46 1.44
C TYR A 139 -13.00 5.83 1.92
N SER A 140 -13.37 6.92 1.23
CA SER A 140 -13.04 8.29 1.67
C SER A 140 -13.73 8.60 3.02
N GLY A 141 -12.95 8.73 4.10
CA GLY A 141 -13.44 9.13 5.43
C GLY A 141 -13.90 8.02 6.38
N GLU A 142 -13.84 6.74 5.99
CA GLU A 142 -14.30 5.61 6.83
C GLU A 142 -13.25 4.50 7.05
N LEU A 143 -11.98 4.76 6.70
CA LEU A 143 -10.88 3.84 6.98
C LEU A 143 -10.75 3.66 8.49
N ASN A 144 -10.90 2.42 8.94
CA ASN A 144 -10.81 2.07 10.35
C ASN A 144 -10.06 0.76 10.47
N ALA A 145 -9.03 0.72 11.32
CA ALA A 145 -8.17 -0.44 11.43
C ALA A 145 -8.92 -1.72 11.85
N ASP A 146 -10.04 -1.62 12.57
CA ASP A 146 -10.85 -2.79 12.96
C ASP A 146 -11.63 -3.35 11.76
N LYS A 147 -12.19 -2.46 10.93
CA LYS A 147 -12.87 -2.86 9.68
C LYS A 147 -11.87 -3.49 8.71
N VAL A 148 -10.67 -2.93 8.59
CA VAL A 148 -9.57 -3.44 7.75
C VAL A 148 -9.11 -4.82 8.24
N LEU A 149 -8.74 -4.94 9.52
CA LEU A 149 -8.27 -6.20 10.10
C LEU A 149 -9.33 -7.31 10.00
N LYS A 150 -10.62 -6.99 10.10
CA LYS A 150 -11.71 -7.97 10.01
C LYS A 150 -12.23 -8.21 8.59
N GLY A 151 -11.54 -7.69 7.57
CA GLY A 151 -11.90 -7.86 6.16
C GLY A 151 -13.23 -7.21 5.75
N LYS A 152 -13.80 -6.31 6.56
CA LYS A 152 -14.96 -5.48 6.15
C LYS A 152 -14.56 -4.43 5.12
N ILE A 153 -13.31 -4.00 5.19
CA ILE A 153 -12.61 -3.29 4.12
C ILE A 153 -11.58 -4.29 3.59
N SER A 154 -11.75 -4.73 2.34
CA SER A 154 -10.83 -5.68 1.71
C SER A 154 -9.56 -4.96 1.28
N ALA A 155 -8.65 -4.75 2.23
CA ALA A 155 -7.36 -4.10 1.99
C ALA A 155 -6.24 -5.10 1.64
N GLY A 156 -6.48 -6.40 1.82
CA GLY A 156 -5.45 -7.41 1.62
C GLY A 156 -4.34 -7.31 2.65
N ASN A 157 -4.67 -7.62 3.91
CA ASN A 157 -3.73 -7.45 5.02
C ASN A 157 -2.57 -8.44 4.92
N ASP A 158 -1.34 -7.91 4.83
CA ASP A 158 -0.09 -8.65 4.95
C ASP A 158 0.63 -8.20 6.23
N ILE A 159 0.77 -9.11 7.18
CA ILE A 159 1.24 -8.81 8.53
C ILE A 159 2.48 -9.63 8.82
N LYS A 160 3.61 -8.97 9.07
CA LYS A 160 4.85 -9.62 9.47
C LYS A 160 5.21 -9.27 10.91
N ILE A 161 5.37 -10.30 11.75
CA ILE A 161 5.60 -10.15 13.19
C ILE A 161 6.97 -10.71 13.53
N PHE A 162 7.82 -9.88 14.12
CA PHE A 162 9.13 -10.28 14.63
C PHE A 162 9.08 -10.43 16.14
N LEU A 163 9.54 -11.57 16.63
CA LEU A 163 9.55 -11.92 18.05
C LEU A 163 10.97 -12.08 18.57
N ASP A 164 11.17 -11.69 19.83
CA ASP A 164 12.42 -11.92 20.57
C ASP A 164 12.44 -13.36 21.10
N GLY A 165 13.26 -14.21 20.49
CA GLY A 165 13.41 -15.61 20.88
C GLY A 165 14.01 -15.82 22.27
N SER A 166 14.75 -14.85 22.81
CA SER A 166 15.26 -14.92 24.19
C SER A 166 14.13 -14.83 25.22
N GLY A 167 12.98 -14.26 24.85
CA GLY A 167 11.75 -14.25 25.66
C GLY A 167 10.91 -15.52 25.54
N ILE A 168 11.30 -16.47 24.67
CA ILE A 168 10.53 -17.70 24.34
C ILE A 168 11.21 -18.97 24.87
N LEU A 169 12.31 -18.82 25.63
CA LEU A 169 13.13 -19.92 26.13
C LEU A 169 12.31 -21.03 26.82
N GLY A 170 12.54 -22.27 26.40
CA GLY A 170 11.89 -23.46 26.96
C GLY A 170 10.49 -23.76 26.41
N THR A 171 10.00 -22.98 25.44
CA THR A 171 8.76 -23.26 24.69
C THR A 171 9.10 -23.62 23.25
N GLU A 172 8.42 -24.61 22.66
CA GLU A 172 8.51 -24.88 21.23
C GLU A 172 7.93 -23.69 20.43
N TYR A 173 8.65 -23.27 19.40
CA TYR A 173 8.29 -22.10 18.59
C TYR A 173 6.91 -22.21 17.96
N GLU A 174 6.55 -23.41 17.53
CA GLU A 174 5.24 -23.78 16.99
C GLU A 174 4.11 -23.47 17.98
N ASN A 175 4.33 -23.68 19.28
CA ASN A 175 3.32 -23.37 20.30
C ASN A 175 3.12 -21.85 20.47
N VAL A 176 4.15 -21.03 20.22
CA VAL A 176 4.01 -19.57 20.22
C VAL A 176 3.26 -19.10 18.98
N VAL A 177 3.62 -19.63 17.80
CA VAL A 177 2.91 -19.32 16.55
C VAL A 177 1.43 -19.69 16.65
N LYS A 178 1.11 -20.86 17.18
CA LYS A 178 -0.27 -21.29 17.42
C LYS A 178 -1.03 -20.36 18.36
N LYS A 179 -0.40 -19.83 19.42
CA LYS A 179 -1.03 -18.83 20.30
C LYS A 179 -1.34 -17.53 19.57
N ILE A 180 -0.47 -17.11 18.65
CA ILE A 180 -0.70 -15.92 17.80
C ILE A 180 -1.89 -16.17 16.88
N GLU A 181 -1.90 -17.31 16.17
CA GLU A 181 -3.01 -17.74 15.32
C GLU A 181 -4.34 -17.76 16.08
N GLU A 182 -4.38 -18.38 17.26
CA GLU A 182 -5.58 -18.44 18.10
C GLU A 182 -6.04 -17.05 18.55
N SER A 183 -5.10 -16.15 18.88
CA SER A 183 -5.42 -14.77 19.28
C SER A 183 -6.04 -13.99 18.12
N PHE A 184 -5.50 -14.14 16.91
CA PHE A 184 -6.01 -13.51 15.70
C PHE A 184 -7.37 -14.06 15.28
N LYS A 185 -7.54 -15.39 15.27
CA LYS A 185 -8.83 -16.04 15.01
C LYS A 185 -9.90 -15.59 16.00
N LYS A 186 -9.56 -15.51 17.30
CA LYS A 186 -10.48 -15.03 18.34
C LYS A 186 -10.86 -13.56 18.15
N ALA A 187 -9.93 -12.74 17.69
CA ALA A 187 -10.18 -11.33 17.37
C ALA A 187 -10.92 -11.13 16.03
N GLY A 188 -11.02 -12.18 15.21
CA GLY A 188 -11.62 -12.13 13.87
C GLY A 188 -10.76 -11.39 12.85
N VAL A 189 -9.44 -11.37 13.05
CA VAL A 189 -8.50 -10.84 12.05
C VAL A 189 -8.56 -11.72 10.80
N ILE A 190 -8.36 -11.13 9.62
CA ILE A 190 -8.28 -11.78 8.31
C ILE A 190 -7.02 -11.27 7.62
N GLY A 191 -6.23 -12.16 7.05
CA GLY A 191 -5.06 -11.81 6.27
C GLY A 191 -3.93 -12.83 6.36
N ASP A 192 -2.84 -12.51 5.65
CA ASP A 192 -1.63 -13.32 5.63
C ASP A 192 -0.71 -12.85 6.76
N VAL A 193 -0.27 -13.80 7.60
CA VAL A 193 0.54 -13.50 8.78
C VAL A 193 1.84 -14.28 8.72
N TYR A 194 2.96 -13.56 8.69
CA TYR A 194 4.28 -14.15 8.71
C TYR A 194 4.98 -13.89 10.03
N VAL A 195 5.19 -14.96 10.81
CA VAL A 195 5.86 -14.87 12.11
C VAL A 195 7.34 -15.23 11.94
N VAL A 196 8.21 -14.38 12.49
CA VAL A 196 9.66 -14.58 12.49
C VAL A 196 10.15 -14.55 13.93
N ILE A 197 10.82 -15.60 14.37
CA ILE A 197 11.48 -15.64 15.68
C ILE A 197 12.97 -15.37 15.48
N LEU A 198 13.44 -14.30 16.11
CA LEU A 198 14.83 -13.88 16.09
C LEU A 198 15.57 -14.50 17.28
N LYS A 199 16.91 -14.49 17.21
CA LYS A 199 17.74 -14.92 18.33
C LYS A 199 17.50 -14.08 19.59
N ASP A 200 17.41 -12.76 19.43
CA ASP A 200 17.09 -11.78 20.46
C ASP A 200 16.48 -10.51 19.85
N LYS A 201 16.10 -9.54 20.69
CA LYS A 201 15.52 -8.26 20.25
C LYS A 201 16.44 -7.36 19.42
N ASP A 202 17.76 -7.55 19.53
CA ASP A 202 18.78 -6.68 18.91
C ASP A 202 19.38 -7.34 17.64
N SER A 203 18.81 -8.47 17.23
CA SER A 203 19.23 -9.32 16.12
C SER A 203 19.01 -8.69 14.74
N ASP A 204 19.85 -9.07 13.77
CA ASP A 204 19.64 -8.73 12.35
C ASP A 204 18.46 -9.54 11.80
N PHE A 205 17.40 -8.84 11.36
CA PHE A 205 16.14 -9.45 10.90
C PHE A 205 16.29 -10.37 9.68
N THR A 206 17.42 -10.30 8.98
CA THR A 206 17.72 -11.12 7.79
C THR A 206 18.62 -12.31 8.09
N LYS A 207 19.52 -12.21 9.09
CA LYS A 207 20.56 -13.21 9.35
C LYS A 207 20.34 -14.04 10.61
N ASP A 208 19.73 -13.45 11.63
CA ASP A 208 19.65 -14.04 12.98
C ASP A 208 18.28 -14.66 13.25
N ARG A 209 17.65 -15.18 12.20
CA ARG A 209 16.39 -15.90 12.25
C ARG A 209 16.60 -17.31 12.80
N LEU A 210 15.86 -17.65 13.86
CA LEU A 210 15.81 -19.02 14.39
C LEU A 210 14.67 -19.84 13.78
N TYR A 211 13.53 -19.19 13.52
CA TYR A 211 12.33 -19.88 13.06
C TYR A 211 11.40 -18.94 12.28
N SER A 212 10.49 -19.54 11.51
CA SER A 212 9.31 -18.85 11.01
C SER A 212 8.23 -19.74 10.48
N GLU A 213 7.05 -19.16 10.38
CA GLU A 213 5.90 -19.79 9.77
C GLU A 213 4.97 -18.74 9.17
N SER A 214 4.33 -19.12 8.06
CA SER A 214 3.23 -18.35 7.47
C SER A 214 1.91 -18.96 7.93
N ILE A 215 1.00 -18.11 8.40
CA ILE A 215 -0.33 -18.47 8.87
C ILE A 215 -1.34 -17.73 8.02
N TYR A 216 -2.37 -18.45 7.56
CA TYR A 216 -3.51 -17.89 6.86
C TYR A 216 -4.67 -17.81 7.85
N ILE A 217 -5.16 -16.59 8.14
CA ILE A 217 -6.24 -16.33 9.10
C ILE A 217 -7.54 -16.00 8.38
#